data_AF-A0A3B0C677-F1
#
_entry.id   AF-A0A3B0C677-F1
#
_cell.length_a   1.000
_cell.length_b   1.000
_cell.length_c   1.000
_cell.angle_alpha   90.00
_cell.angle_beta   90.00
_cell.angle_gamma   90.00
#
_symmetry.space_group_name_H-M   'P 1'
#
loop_
_entity.id
_entity.type
_entity.pdbx_description
1 polymer ?
#
loop_
_entity_poly.entity_id
_entity_poly.type
_entity_poly.pdbx_seq_one_letter_code
_entity_poly.pdbx_strand_id
1 'polypeptide(L)'
;MKARIDEYQSCATATNIFENREFTNSVTVCDFDYPENRELNHFGSPIPLELEIGGSKGDSGGGVFMYHHGKHILVGIVSGALNRRIKYGSVMALARVSKANEWIDSVVD
;
A
#
# COMPACT_ATOMS: atom_id res chain seq x y z
N MET A 1 6.18 -7.46 1.66
CA MET A 1 5.64 -6.21 1.10
C MET A 1 5.94 -5.06 2.07
N LYS A 2 6.69 -4.03 1.65
CA LYS A 2 7.10 -2.93 2.54
C LYS A 2 6.91 -1.55 1.89
N ALA A 3 6.25 -0.62 2.56
CA ALA A 3 6.17 0.79 2.17
C ALA A 3 7.21 1.64 2.94
N ARG A 4 7.82 2.68 2.35
CA ARG A 4 8.67 3.67 3.08
C ARG A 4 7.88 4.95 3.37
N ILE A 5 8.29 5.67 4.42
CA ILE A 5 7.56 6.87 4.89
C ILE A 5 7.88 8.13 4.09
N ASP A 6 9.04 8.14 3.44
CA ASP A 6 9.63 9.32 2.80
C ASP A 6 8.76 9.82 1.62
N GLU A 7 7.86 8.96 1.10
CA GLU A 7 6.86 9.30 0.08
C GLU A 7 5.41 9.10 0.53
N TYR A 8 5.15 8.78 1.80
CA TYR A 8 3.78 8.56 2.28
C TYR A 8 2.94 9.85 2.30
N GLN A 9 3.59 11.02 2.22
CA GLN A 9 2.91 12.29 2.00
C GLN A 9 2.33 12.44 0.58
N SER A 10 2.86 11.75 -0.43
CA SER A 10 2.32 11.84 -1.81
C SER A 10 1.15 10.88 -2.04
N CYS A 11 1.12 9.71 -1.39
CA CYS A 11 -0.01 8.78 -1.47
C CYS A 11 -1.32 9.33 -0.88
N ALA A 12 -1.25 10.42 -0.10
CA ALA A 12 -2.42 11.06 0.52
C ALA A 12 -2.87 12.36 -0.18
N THR A 13 -2.25 12.77 -1.29
CA THR A 13 -2.49 14.09 -1.90
C THR A 13 -2.74 14.11 -3.40
N ALA A 14 -2.50 13.01 -4.12
CA ALA A 14 -3.02 12.83 -5.48
C ALA A 14 -4.46 12.33 -5.41
N THR A 15 -5.37 12.93 -6.18
CA THR A 15 -6.79 12.55 -6.36
C THR A 15 -7.14 11.14 -5.89
N ASN A 16 -8.16 11.01 -5.03
CA ASN A 16 -8.70 9.72 -4.56
C ASN A 16 -9.16 8.78 -5.69
N ILE A 17 -9.05 9.16 -6.96
CA ILE A 17 -9.53 8.41 -8.11
C ILE A 17 -8.34 7.83 -8.88
N PHE A 18 -8.34 6.51 -9.08
CA PHE A 18 -7.42 5.81 -9.98
C PHE A 18 -8.21 4.83 -10.84
N GLU A 19 -8.00 4.84 -12.16
CA GLU A 19 -8.74 3.98 -13.11
C GLU A 19 -10.27 3.99 -12.88
N ASN A 20 -10.85 5.18 -12.69
CA ASN A 20 -12.28 5.39 -12.40
C ASN A 20 -12.78 4.78 -11.07
N ARG A 21 -11.89 4.46 -10.14
CA ARG A 21 -12.23 3.99 -8.79
C ARG A 21 -11.85 5.03 -7.77
N GLU A 22 -12.81 5.41 -6.93
CA GLU A 22 -12.58 6.32 -5.82
C GLU A 22 -12.20 5.54 -4.54
N PHE A 23 -11.13 5.97 -3.89
CA PHE A 23 -10.68 5.47 -2.60
C PHE A 23 -11.15 6.38 -1.48
N THR A 24 -11.69 5.77 -0.44
CA THR A 24 -11.97 6.48 0.81
C THR A 24 -10.69 6.62 1.63
N ASN A 25 -10.71 7.49 2.64
CA ASN A 25 -9.61 7.64 3.60
C ASN A 25 -9.35 6.38 4.45
N SER A 26 -10.18 5.34 4.31
CA SER A 26 -10.02 4.02 4.96
C SER A 26 -9.17 3.05 4.14
N VAL A 27 -8.72 3.45 2.95
CA VAL A 27 -7.89 2.64 2.05
C VAL A 27 -6.49 3.23 1.97
N THR A 28 -5.49 2.36 2.02
CA THR A 28 -4.11 2.69 1.65
C THR A 28 -3.82 2.07 0.29
N VAL A 29 -3.26 2.85 -0.63
CA VAL A 29 -2.84 2.36 -1.95
C VAL A 29 -1.32 2.43 -2.10
N CYS A 30 -0.78 1.48 -2.85
CA CYS A 30 0.61 1.41 -3.27
C CYS A 30 0.69 0.50 -4.49
N ASP A 31 1.72 0.66 -5.29
CA ASP A 31 2.00 -0.14 -6.47
C ASP A 31 3.26 -0.98 -6.31
N PHE A 32 3.40 -1.92 -7.24
CA PHE A 32 4.62 -2.71 -7.40
C PHE A 32 5.49 -2.04 -8.47
N ASP A 33 6.46 -1.25 -8.05
CA ASP A 33 7.21 -0.34 -8.91
C ASP A 33 7.94 -1.05 -10.06
N TYR A 34 7.78 -0.53 -11.28
CA TYR A 34 8.51 -0.99 -12.45
C TYR A 34 9.86 -0.26 -12.58
N PRO A 35 11.01 -0.93 -12.42
CA PRO A 35 12.33 -0.31 -12.61
C PRO A 35 12.57 0.30 -14.00
N GLU A 36 11.95 -0.23 -15.06
CA GLU A 36 12.25 0.16 -16.44
C GLU A 36 11.27 1.18 -17.01
N ASN A 37 10.12 1.39 -16.37
CA ASN A 37 9.09 2.31 -16.87
C ASN A 37 8.40 3.06 -15.72
N ARG A 38 8.87 4.29 -15.47
CA ARG A 38 8.37 5.16 -14.39
C ARG A 38 6.94 5.65 -14.59
N GLU A 39 6.42 5.63 -15.82
CA GLU A 39 5.03 6.04 -16.10
C GLU A 39 4.00 5.05 -15.55
N LEU A 40 4.45 3.84 -15.20
CA LEU A 40 3.64 2.80 -14.56
C LEU A 40 3.73 2.84 -13.02
N ASN A 41 4.50 3.78 -12.46
CA ASN A 41 4.66 3.95 -11.01
C ASN A 41 3.77 5.12 -10.56
N HIS A 42 2.61 4.80 -10.01
CA HIS A 42 1.50 5.73 -9.79
C HIS A 42 1.46 6.28 -8.37
N PHE A 43 2.01 5.59 -7.36
CA PHE A 43 1.89 5.99 -5.96
C PHE A 43 3.24 5.93 -5.24
N GLY A 44 3.52 6.95 -4.41
CA GLY A 44 4.73 6.95 -3.58
C GLY A 44 6.02 7.15 -4.40
N SER A 45 7.09 6.41 -4.06
CA SER A 45 8.32 6.40 -4.85
C SER A 45 8.05 5.84 -6.23
N PRO A 46 8.75 6.32 -7.27
CA PRO A 46 8.93 5.56 -8.49
C PRO A 46 10.23 4.72 -8.46
N ILE A 47 10.95 4.65 -7.34
CA ILE A 47 12.21 3.90 -7.21
C ILE A 47 11.93 2.56 -6.52
N PRO A 48 12.00 1.43 -7.26
CA PRO A 48 11.70 0.14 -6.68
C PRO A 48 12.61 -0.21 -5.52
N LEU A 49 12.05 -0.90 -4.54
CA LEU A 49 12.82 -1.44 -3.43
C LEU A 49 13.50 -2.76 -3.81
N GLU A 50 14.60 -3.05 -3.13
CA GLU A 50 15.16 -4.39 -3.16
C GLU A 50 14.13 -5.40 -2.65
N LEU A 51 13.88 -6.46 -3.43
CA LEU A 51 12.86 -7.48 -3.16
C LEU A 51 11.44 -6.92 -3.02
N GLU A 52 11.14 -5.82 -3.71
CA GLU A 52 9.77 -5.38 -3.85
C GLU A 52 8.92 -6.42 -4.59
N ILE A 53 7.68 -6.60 -4.13
CA ILE A 53 6.74 -7.55 -4.70
C ILE A 53 5.31 -7.10 -4.38
N GLY A 54 4.41 -7.29 -5.34
CA GLY A 54 2.97 -7.14 -5.12
C GLY A 54 2.33 -8.35 -4.43
N GLY A 55 1.14 -8.17 -3.87
CA GLY A 55 0.40 -9.20 -3.14
C GLY A 55 -0.37 -10.14 -4.05
N SER A 56 -0.30 -11.44 -3.75
CA SER A 56 -0.81 -12.53 -4.56
C SER A 56 -2.07 -13.16 -4.00
N LYS A 57 -2.62 -14.12 -4.73
CA LYS A 57 -3.59 -15.06 -4.16
C LYS A 57 -2.96 -15.77 -2.97
N GLY A 58 -3.68 -15.80 -1.85
CA GLY A 58 -3.21 -16.40 -0.60
C GLY A 58 -2.70 -15.36 0.40
N ASP A 59 -2.32 -14.16 -0.04
CA ASP A 59 -1.87 -13.10 0.87
C ASP A 59 -3.03 -12.33 1.53
N SER A 60 -4.28 -12.58 1.11
CA SER A 60 -5.47 -11.96 1.67
C SER A 60 -5.54 -12.10 3.19
N GLY A 61 -5.75 -10.99 3.89
CA GLY A 61 -5.72 -10.89 5.36
C GLY A 61 -4.31 -10.67 5.94
N GLY A 62 -3.26 -10.82 5.14
CA GLY A 62 -1.88 -10.60 5.56
C GLY A 62 -1.55 -9.13 5.84
N GLY A 63 -0.57 -8.90 6.71
CA GLY A 63 -0.10 -7.56 7.06
C GLY A 63 0.92 -7.01 6.07
N VAL A 64 0.77 -5.72 5.73
CA VAL A 64 1.74 -4.92 4.99
C VAL A 64 2.42 -3.98 5.95
N PHE A 65 3.75 -4.03 5.98
CA PHE A 65 4.56 -3.31 6.96
C PHE A 65 5.29 -2.14 6.31
N MET A 66 5.70 -1.18 7.13
CA MET A 66 6.53 -0.05 6.75
C MET A 66 7.79 -0.07 7.59
N TYR A 67 8.92 0.37 7.03
CA TYR A 67 10.07 0.71 7.88
C TYR A 67 9.98 2.17 8.27
N HIS A 68 10.06 2.46 9.56
CA HIS A 68 10.13 3.82 10.04
C HIS A 68 10.95 3.89 11.32
N HIS A 69 11.97 4.77 11.34
CA HIS A 69 12.85 5.00 12.48
C HIS A 69 13.35 3.72 13.16
N GLY A 70 13.87 2.77 12.37
CA GLY A 70 14.43 1.52 12.89
C GLY A 70 13.39 0.45 13.24
N LYS A 71 12.10 0.68 12.97
CA LYS A 71 11.00 -0.23 13.34
C LYS A 71 10.16 -0.64 12.15
N HIS A 72 9.60 -1.84 12.23
CA HIS A 72 8.54 -2.27 11.31
C HIS A 72 7.18 -1.89 11.90
N ILE A 73 6.37 -1.17 11.13
CA ILE A 73 5.03 -0.71 11.52
C ILE A 73 4.01 -1.35 10.60
N LEU A 74 2.96 -1.96 11.13
CA LEU A 74 1.84 -2.48 10.33
C LEU A 74 1.01 -1.30 9.80
N VAL A 75 0.92 -1.15 8.47
CA VAL A 75 0.26 0.00 7.83
C VAL A 75 -0.97 -0.38 7.00
N GLY A 76 -1.05 -1.62 6.55
CA GLY A 76 -2.16 -2.09 5.74
C GLY A 76 -2.46 -3.57 5.94
N ILE A 77 -3.71 -3.96 5.66
CA ILE A 77 -4.11 -5.37 5.54
C ILE A 77 -4.43 -5.64 4.07
N VAL A 78 -3.87 -6.72 3.53
CA VAL A 78 -4.13 -7.17 2.16
C VAL A 78 -5.60 -7.55 2.04
N SER A 79 -6.38 -6.74 1.31
CA SER A 79 -7.80 -7.00 1.05
C SER A 79 -8.05 -7.31 -0.43
N GLY A 80 -7.40 -6.55 -1.32
CA GLY A 80 -7.42 -6.82 -2.75
C GLY A 80 -6.36 -6.05 -3.53
N ALA A 81 -6.19 -6.42 -4.80
CA ALA A 81 -5.46 -5.64 -5.77
C ALA A 81 -6.43 -5.11 -6.81
N LEU A 82 -6.17 -3.90 -7.34
CA LEU A 82 -6.95 -3.37 -8.46
C LEU A 82 -6.75 -4.26 -9.70
N ASN A 83 -5.54 -4.79 -9.84
CA ASN A 83 -5.13 -5.76 -10.84
C ASN A 83 -5.01 -7.17 -10.26
N ARG A 84 -5.77 -8.13 -10.80
CA ARG A 84 -5.77 -9.54 -10.34
C ARG A 84 -4.50 -10.32 -10.67
N ARG A 85 -3.64 -9.78 -11.54
CA ARG A 85 -2.36 -10.35 -11.91
C ARG A 85 -1.27 -9.45 -11.35
N ILE A 86 -0.43 -9.99 -10.47
CA ILE A 86 0.74 -9.25 -10.00
C ILE A 86 1.74 -9.16 -11.14
N LYS A 87 2.06 -7.93 -11.50
CA LYS A 87 3.15 -7.55 -12.38
C LYS A 87 3.61 -6.15 -11.98
N TYR A 88 4.77 -5.75 -12.46
CA TYR A 88 5.20 -4.36 -12.33
C TYR A 88 4.13 -3.37 -12.80
N GLY A 89 4.00 -2.25 -12.09
CA GLY A 89 2.95 -1.24 -12.20
C GLY A 89 1.58 -1.66 -11.65
N SER A 90 1.46 -2.82 -11.00
CA SER A 90 0.18 -3.24 -10.42
C SER A 90 -0.09 -2.51 -9.11
N VAL A 91 -1.26 -1.89 -9.01
CA VAL A 91 -1.71 -1.20 -7.80
C VAL A 91 -2.48 -2.13 -6.86
N MET A 92 -2.14 -2.04 -5.59
CA MET A 92 -2.77 -2.70 -4.46
C MET A 92 -3.61 -1.72 -3.64
N ALA A 93 -4.75 -2.20 -3.16
CA ALA A 93 -5.63 -1.46 -2.26
C ALA A 93 -5.80 -2.23 -0.95
N LEU A 94 -5.30 -1.62 0.12
CA LEU A 94 -5.18 -2.22 1.45
C LEU A 94 -6.17 -1.57 2.40
N ALA A 95 -6.66 -2.31 3.39
CA ALA A 95 -7.35 -1.68 4.51
C ALA A 95 -6.34 -0.88 5.33
N ARG A 96 -6.59 0.42 5.55
CA ARG A 96 -5.66 1.30 6.27
C ARG A 96 -5.74 1.07 7.78
N VAL A 97 -4.70 0.47 8.35
CA VAL A 97 -4.70 0.07 9.77
C VAL A 97 -4.83 1.26 10.72
N SER A 98 -4.22 2.40 10.40
CA SER A 98 -4.29 3.59 11.25
C SER A 98 -5.71 4.15 11.44
N LYS A 99 -6.68 3.77 10.59
CA LYS A 99 -8.08 4.16 10.75
C LYS A 99 -8.85 3.28 11.74
N ALA A 100 -8.28 2.15 12.13
CA ALA A 100 -8.84 1.23 13.09
C ALA A 100 -8.19 1.33 14.47
N ASN A 101 -7.19 2.21 14.68
CA ASN A 101 -6.45 2.29 15.95
C ASN A 101 -7.36 2.43 17.18
N GLU A 102 -8.28 3.39 17.19
CA GLU A 102 -9.20 3.60 18.33
C GLU A 102 -10.03 2.34 18.65
N TRP A 103 -10.49 1.62 17.62
CA TRP A 103 -11.21 0.38 17.80
C TRP A 103 -10.30 -0.75 18.29
N ILE A 104 -9.09 -0.89 17.72
CA ILE A 104 -8.10 -1.88 18.14
C ILE A 104 -7.79 -1.69 19.62
N ASP A 105 -7.44 -0.46 20.02
CA ASP A 105 -7.12 -0.10 21.39
C ASP A 105 -8.28 -0.46 22.34
N SER A 106 -9.53 -0.17 21.94
CA SER A 106 -10.72 -0.54 22.75
C SER A 106 -10.95 -2.05 22.95
N VAL A 107 -10.30 -2.91 22.18
CA VAL A 107 -10.44 -4.37 22.23
C VAL A 107 -9.23 -5.03 22.91
N VAL A 108 -8.04 -4.45 22.79
CA VAL A 108 -6.79 -5.05 23.28
C VAL A 108 -6.32 -4.50 24.63
N ASP A 109 -6.84 -3.34 25.05
CA ASP A 109 -6.63 -2.77 26.38
C ASP A 109 -7.62 -3.36 27.42
#